data_AF-A0A7K3RPL9-F1
#
_entry.id   AF-A0A7K3RPL9-F1
#
_cell.length_a   1.000
_cell.length_b   1.000
_cell.length_c   1.000
_cell.angle_alpha   90.00
_cell.angle_beta   90.00
_cell.angle_gamma   90.00
#
_symmetry.space_group_name_H-M   'P 1'
#
loop_
_entity.id
_entity.type
_entity.pdbx_description
1 polymer ?
#
loop_
_entity_poly.entity_id
_entity_poly.type
_entity_poly.pdbx_seq_one_letter_code
_entity_poly.pdbx_strand_id
1 'polypeptide(L)' 'IEVVAVCGRLALPPEALEKAGIRRAYALADLEPDPAVSMAQAGPLLERAAESIARDFLAG' A
#
# COMPACT_ATOMS: atom_id res chain seq x y z
N ILE A 1 -17.45 7.07 1.39
CA ILE A 1 -16.07 7.51 1.05
C ILE A 1 -15.24 6.24 0.95
N GLU A 2 -14.45 6.10 -0.10
CA GLU A 2 -13.61 4.93 -0.32
C GLU A 2 -12.28 5.07 0.46
N VAL A 3 -11.85 4.01 1.14
CA VAL A 3 -10.67 4.02 2.02
C VAL A 3 -9.70 2.94 1.57
N VAL A 4 -8.43 3.33 1.43
CA VAL A 4 -7.30 2.44 1.14
C VAL A 4 -6.22 2.62 2.20
N ALA A 5 -5.41 1.58 2.40
CA ALA A 5 -4.30 1.60 3.35
C ALA A 5 -2.95 1.57 2.62
N VAL A 6 -1.98 2.30 3.15
CA VAL A 6 -0.56 2.20 2.76
C VAL A 6 0.23 1.78 3.98
N CYS A 7 1.04 0.74 3.86
CA CYS A 7 1.78 0.17 4.98
C CYS A 7 3.15 -0.35 4.55
N GLY A 8 4.08 -0.51 5.49
CA GLY A 8 5.38 -1.11 5.18
C GLY A 8 5.27 -2.58 4.76
N ARG A 9 4.44 -3.35 5.48
CA ARG A 9 4.19 -4.77 5.20
C ARG A 9 2.73 -5.10 5.52
N LEU A 10 2.09 -5.85 4.63
CA LEU A 10 0.75 -6.36 4.85
C LEU A 10 0.82 -7.78 5.43
N ALA A 11 0.50 -7.92 6.72
CA ALA A 11 0.37 -9.21 7.40
C ALA A 11 -1.09 -9.61 7.63
N LEU A 12 -2.03 -8.72 7.28
CA LEU A 12 -3.45 -8.97 7.43
C LEU A 12 -3.97 -9.71 6.20
N PRO A 13 -4.79 -10.76 6.39
CA PRO A 13 -5.44 -11.41 5.28
C PRO A 13 -6.57 -10.51 4.72
N PRO A 14 -7.02 -10.73 3.46
CA PRO A 14 -8.00 -9.86 2.81
C PRO A 14 -9.29 -9.66 3.60
N GLU A 15 -9.78 -10.69 4.29
CA GLU A 15 -11.05 -10.63 5.03
C GLU A 15 -10.96 -9.68 6.25
N ALA A 16 -9.76 -9.49 6.80
CA ALA A 16 -9.53 -8.54 7.89
C ALA A 16 -9.55 -7.09 7.39
N LEU A 17 -9.08 -6.85 6.16
CA LEU A 17 -9.14 -5.53 5.53
C LEU A 17 -10.59 -5.14 5.23
N GLU A 18 -11.37 -6.07 4.67
CA GLU A 18 -12.79 -5.85 4.39
C GLU A 18 -13.60 -5.54 5.66
N LYS A 19 -13.36 -6.30 6.73
CA LYS A 19 -13.99 -6.03 8.05
C LYS A 19 -13.61 -4.68 8.65
N ALA A 20 -12.42 -4.18 8.33
CA ALA A 20 -11.97 -2.84 8.73
C ALA A 20 -12.51 -1.72 7.83
N GLY A 21 -13.27 -2.05 6.77
CA GLY A 21 -13.74 -1.08 5.78
C GLY A 21 -12.65 -0.58 4.84
N ILE A 22 -11.52 -1.28 4.77
CA ILE A 22 -10.39 -0.96 3.89
C ILE A 22 -10.58 -1.74 2.59
N ARG A 23 -10.80 -1.04 1.49
CA ARG A 23 -11.02 -1.68 0.18
C ARG A 23 -9.77 -2.37 -0.35
N ARG A 24 -8.61 -1.74 -0.13
CA ARG A 24 -7.33 -2.23 -0.66
C ARG A 24 -6.18 -1.75 0.22
N ALA A 25 -5.14 -2.56 0.30
CA ALA A 25 -3.89 -2.22 0.97
C ALA A 25 -2.73 -2.29 -0.02
N TYR A 26 -1.83 -1.32 0.09
CA TYR A 26 -0.60 -1.22 -0.69
C TYR A 26 0.57 -1.37 0.26
N ALA A 27 1.34 -2.46 0.15
CA ALA A 27 2.51 -2.68 0.98
C ALA A 27 3.77 -2.18 0.27
N LEU A 28 4.63 -1.46 0.98
CA LEU A 28 5.95 -1.09 0.44
C LEU A 28 6.79 -2.35 0.17
N ALA A 29 6.60 -3.41 0.95
CA ALA A 29 7.21 -4.72 0.73
C ALA A 29 6.89 -5.35 -0.64
N ASP A 30 5.78 -4.96 -1.28
CA ASP A 30 5.44 -5.42 -2.64
C ASP A 30 6.29 -4.71 -3.71
N LEU A 31 6.82 -3.52 -3.39
CA LEU A 31 7.72 -2.74 -4.24
C LEU A 31 9.19 -3.01 -3.92
N GLU A 32 9.51 -3.18 -2.65
CA GLU A 32 10.86 -3.43 -2.12
C GLU A 32 10.80 -4.38 -0.90
N PRO A 33 11.14 -5.67 -1.07
CA PRO A 33 11.00 -6.67 -0.01
C PRO A 33 12.01 -6.54 1.13
N ASP A 34 13.16 -5.87 0.94
CA ASP A 34 14.14 -5.66 2.02
C ASP A 34 13.64 -4.56 2.98
N PRO A 35 13.37 -4.87 4.26
CA PRO A 35 12.91 -3.88 5.23
C PRO A 35 13.90 -2.74 5.47
N ALA A 36 15.21 -3.01 5.40
CA ALA A 36 16.23 -1.99 5.61
C ALA A 36 16.22 -0.97 4.47
N VAL A 37 16.09 -1.44 3.22
CA VAL A 37 15.96 -0.57 2.04
C VAL A 37 14.63 0.16 2.08
N SER A 38 13.53 -0.54 2.41
CA SER A 38 12.20 0.07 2.53
C SER A 38 12.15 1.23 3.52
N MET A 39 12.81 1.10 4.68
CA MET A 39 12.91 2.17 5.67
C MET A 39 13.82 3.30 5.21
N ALA A 40 14.97 2.99 4.59
CA ALA A 40 15.91 3.98 4.09
C ALA A 40 15.34 4.78 2.91
N GLN A 41 14.46 4.17 2.10
CA GLN A 41 13.87 4.74 0.89
C GLN A 41 12.36 4.99 1.03
N ALA A 42 11.86 5.16 2.26
CA ALA A 42 10.43 5.30 2.52
C ALA A 42 9.76 6.42 1.70
N GLY A 43 10.42 7.57 1.54
CA GLY A 43 9.90 8.68 0.73
C GLY A 43 9.62 8.29 -0.72
N PRO A 44 10.64 7.92 -1.52
CA PRO A 44 10.44 7.47 -2.90
C PRO A 44 9.49 6.27 -3.04
N LEU A 45 9.50 5.33 -2.09
CA LEU A 45 8.60 4.18 -2.12
C LEU A 45 7.14 4.57 -1.87
N LEU A 46 6.89 5.54 -0.97
CA LEU A 46 5.56 6.09 -0.74
C LEU A 46 5.03 6.83 -1.98
N GLU A 47 5.87 7.58 -2.69
CA GLU A 47 5.50 8.23 -3.95
C GLU A 47 5.05 7.19 -4.99
N ARG A 48 5.83 6.10 -5.17
CA ARG A 48 5.50 5.00 -6.08
C ARG A 48 4.23 4.26 -5.67
N ALA A 49 3.99 4.09 -4.37
CA ALA A 49 2.74 3.53 -3.87
C ALA A 49 1.56 4.46 -4.21
N ALA A 50 1.71 5.78 -4.04
CA ALA A 50 0.70 6.77 -4.39
C ALA A 50 0.41 6.80 -5.90
N GLU A 51 1.42 6.67 -6.77
CA GLU A 51 1.23 6.51 -8.22
C GLU A 51 0.41 5.26 -8.55
N SER A 52 0.63 4.16 -7.83
CA SER A 52 -0.12 2.92 -8.04
C SER A 52 -1.58 3.07 -7.62
N ILE A 53 -1.83 3.73 -6.48
CA ILE A 53 -3.18 4.14 -6.08
C ILE A 53 -3.81 5.02 -7.17
N ALA A 54 -3.11 6.05 -7.64
CA ALA A 54 -3.62 6.93 -8.68
C ALA A 54 -3.99 6.16 -9.95
N ARG A 55 -3.17 5.20 -10.40
CA ARG A 55 -3.50 4.35 -11.56
C ARG A 55 -4.76 3.52 -11.35
N ASP A 56 -4.93 2.96 -10.15
CA ASP A 56 -6.08 2.12 -9.82
C ASP A 56 -7.41 2.91 -9.75
N PHE A 57 -7.37 4.20 -9.39
CA PHE A 57 -8.57 5.00 -9.13
C PHE A 57 -8.82 6.16 -10.11
N LEU A 58 -7.82 6.63 -10.84
CA LEU A 58 -7.96 7.73 -11.83
C LEU A 58 -8.11 7.24 -13.27
N ALA A 59 -7.85 5.97 -13.55
CA ALA A 59 -8.05 5.38 -14.88
C ALA A 59 -9.53 5.00 -15.15
N GLY A 60 -10.47 5.45 -14.31
CA GLY A 60 -11.91 5.20 -14.40
C GLY A 60 -12.69 6.37 -14.98
#